data_AF-A0A2W0AUQ4-F1
#
_entry.id   AF-A0A2W0AUQ4-F1
#
_cell.length_a   1.000
_cell.length_b   1.000
_cell.length_c   1.000
_cell.angle_alpha   90.00
_cell.angle_beta   90.00
_cell.angle_gamma   90.00
#
_symmetry.space_group_name_H-M   'P 1'
#
loop_
_entity.id
_entity.type
_entity.pdbx_description
1 polymer ?
#
loop_
_entity_poly.entity_id
_entity_poly.type
_entity_poly.pdbx_seq_one_letter_code
_entity_poly.pdbx_strand_id
1 'polypeptide(L)'
;MMTRQRSGSPCREGYSWGYDRRGIWVDHGCRADFQLTGRRTAYAGGGGYPGSVGTMRCSSDLGTRQGCPVDTRGGVKLVRQVSESACRLGYSWGYDREGVWVDHGCRAEFEVGIRR
;
A
#
# COMPACT_ATOMS: atom_id res chain seq x y z
N MET A 1 -2.80 -18.71 -2.05
CA MET A 1 -3.76 -19.60 -1.37
C MET A 1 -4.30 -18.93 -0.12
N MET A 2 -5.61 -19.01 0.12
CA MET A 2 -6.22 -18.54 1.37
C MET A 2 -5.84 -19.48 2.52
N THR A 3 -5.48 -18.93 3.67
CA THR A 3 -4.98 -19.73 4.81
C THR A 3 -5.78 -19.57 6.08
N ARG A 4 -6.52 -18.46 6.23
CA ARG A 4 -7.47 -18.31 7.33
C ARG A 4 -8.57 -17.31 7.00
N GLN A 5 -9.84 -17.74 7.05
CA GLN A 5 -10.95 -16.81 6.94
C GLN A 5 -11.08 -15.96 8.20
N ARG A 6 -11.34 -14.66 8.02
CA ARG A 6 -11.52 -13.66 9.09
C ARG A 6 -12.93 -13.07 9.10
N SER A 7 -13.67 -13.18 8.01
CA SER A 7 -15.05 -12.71 7.89
C SER A 7 -16.08 -13.78 8.22
N GLY A 8 -17.27 -13.35 8.67
CA GLY A 8 -18.48 -14.19 8.67
C GLY A 8 -19.02 -14.44 7.26
N SER A 9 -18.76 -13.53 6.32
CA SER A 9 -19.08 -13.72 4.89
C SER A 9 -18.16 -14.76 4.26
N PRO A 10 -18.69 -15.65 3.38
CA PRO A 10 -17.93 -16.74 2.79
C PRO A 10 -16.87 -16.24 1.81
N CYS A 11 -15.65 -16.77 1.93
CA CYS A 11 -14.55 -16.54 1.01
C CYS A 11 -14.39 -17.70 0.02
N ARG A 12 -14.80 -17.48 -1.24
CA ARG A 12 -14.75 -18.45 -2.35
C ARG A 12 -13.89 -17.91 -3.48
N GLU A 13 -12.93 -18.71 -3.93
CA GLU A 13 -12.03 -18.35 -5.03
C GLU A 13 -12.83 -18.17 -6.34
N GLY A 14 -12.55 -17.10 -7.09
CA GLY A 14 -13.28 -16.73 -8.30
C GLY A 14 -14.64 -16.05 -8.08
N TYR A 15 -15.08 -15.87 -6.83
CA TYR A 15 -16.35 -15.22 -6.49
C TYR A 15 -16.18 -14.06 -5.50
N SER A 16 -15.61 -14.35 -4.32
CA SER A 16 -15.40 -13.36 -3.26
C SER A 16 -13.93 -13.15 -2.90
N TRP A 17 -13.03 -13.93 -3.51
CA TRP A 17 -11.62 -13.58 -3.61
C TRP A 17 -11.00 -14.21 -4.85
N GLY A 18 -9.82 -13.76 -5.24
CA GLY A 18 -9.05 -14.38 -6.32
C GLY A 18 -7.65 -13.78 -6.40
N TYR A 19 -6.88 -14.22 -7.39
CA TYR A 19 -5.57 -13.67 -7.66
C TYR A 19 -5.30 -13.57 -9.16
N ASP A 20 -4.54 -12.55 -9.54
CA ASP A 20 -4.07 -12.35 -10.91
C ASP A 20 -2.61 -11.83 -10.90
N ARG A 21 -2.13 -11.34 -12.04
CA ARG A 21 -0.79 -10.75 -12.16
C ARG A 21 -0.60 -9.44 -11.38
N ARG A 22 -1.70 -8.79 -10.95
CA ARG A 22 -1.73 -7.53 -10.20
C ARG A 22 -1.83 -7.77 -8.69
N GLY A 23 -2.29 -8.95 -8.26
CA GLY A 23 -2.25 -9.37 -6.87
C GLY A 23 -3.49 -10.16 -6.46
N ILE A 24 -3.76 -10.18 -5.16
CA ILE A 24 -4.94 -10.82 -4.57
C ILE A 24 -6.03 -9.76 -4.40
N TRP A 25 -7.25 -10.06 -4.84
CA TRP A 25 -8.42 -9.22 -4.59
C TRP A 25 -9.40 -9.94 -3.66
N VAL A 26 -10.18 -9.15 -2.93
CA VAL A 26 -11.28 -9.61 -2.08
C VAL A 26 -12.52 -8.77 -2.36
N ASP A 27 -13.68 -9.41 -2.30
CA ASP A 27 -14.97 -8.81 -2.61
C ASP A 27 -16.10 -9.47 -1.79
N HIS A 28 -17.34 -8.97 -1.90
CA HIS A 28 -18.53 -9.54 -1.25
C HIS A 28 -18.37 -9.71 0.28
N GLY A 29 -17.61 -8.83 0.91
CA GLY A 29 -17.33 -8.85 2.34
C GLY A 29 -16.34 -9.93 2.80
N CYS A 30 -15.70 -10.64 1.86
CA CYS A 30 -14.64 -11.59 2.21
C CYS A 30 -13.44 -10.88 2.82
N ARG A 31 -12.98 -11.39 3.96
CA ARG A 31 -11.71 -11.01 4.59
C ARG A 31 -11.01 -12.28 5.02
N ALA A 32 -9.77 -12.47 4.58
CA ALA A 32 -8.98 -13.64 4.92
C ALA A 32 -7.48 -13.33 4.90
N ASP A 33 -6.72 -14.18 5.60
CA ASP A 33 -5.28 -14.24 5.48
C ASP A 33 -4.95 -15.06 4.22
N PHE A 34 -4.01 -14.57 3.40
CA PHE A 34 -3.57 -15.25 2.19
C PHE A 34 -2.06 -15.49 2.24
N GLN A 35 -1.63 -16.71 1.89
CA GLN A 35 -0.22 -17.05 1.70
C GLN A 35 0.06 -17.21 0.21
N LEU A 36 1.05 -16.50 -0.31
CA LEU A 36 1.58 -16.73 -1.66
C LEU A 36 2.68 -17.80 -1.54
N THR A 37 2.43 -19.00 -2.05
CA THR A 37 3.45 -20.04 -2.23
C THR A 37 4.38 -19.76 -3.41
N GLY A 38 4.19 -18.63 -4.10
CA GLY A 38 5.19 -17.97 -4.94
C GLY A 38 5.92 -16.92 -4.11
N ARG A 39 7.24 -17.07 -4.00
CA ARG A 39 8.16 -16.32 -3.14
C ARG A 39 7.93 -14.79 -3.18
N ARG A 40 7.06 -14.30 -2.28
CA ARG A 40 7.09 -13.05 -1.48
C ARG A 40 5.67 -12.58 -1.14
N THR A 41 5.03 -13.25 -0.19
CA THR A 41 3.99 -12.63 0.65
C THR A 41 4.66 -11.76 1.70
N ALA A 42 4.35 -10.47 1.73
CA ALA A 42 4.53 -9.62 2.90
C ALA A 42 3.40 -8.58 2.97
N TYR A 43 2.18 -9.05 3.27
CA TYR A 43 1.31 -8.26 4.12
C TYR A 43 1.72 -8.54 5.57
N ALA A 44 2.83 -7.92 5.96
CA ALA A 44 3.09 -7.51 7.32
C ALA A 44 3.56 -6.07 7.16
N GLY A 45 2.67 -5.12 7.50
CA GLY A 45 2.85 -3.66 7.39
C GLY A 45 4.07 -3.20 6.58
N GLY A 46 3.90 -3.05 5.27
CA GLY A 46 4.88 -2.35 4.40
C GLY A 46 6.29 -2.95 4.39
N GLY A 47 6.45 -4.21 3.96
CA GLY A 47 7.76 -4.84 3.75
C GLY A 47 8.02 -5.14 2.27
N GLY A 48 8.66 -4.22 1.54
CA GLY A 48 8.97 -4.37 0.11
C GLY A 48 10.27 -5.12 -0.18
N TYR A 49 10.27 -5.99 -1.21
CA TYR A 49 11.44 -6.49 -1.96
C TYR A 49 10.97 -7.22 -3.24
N PRO A 50 11.76 -7.33 -4.34
CA PRO A 50 12.75 -6.42 -4.91
C PRO A 50 12.52 -6.23 -6.44
N GLY A 51 12.60 -4.98 -6.93
CA GLY A 51 12.55 -4.66 -8.37
C GLY A 51 11.16 -4.32 -8.93
N SER A 52 10.17 -4.13 -8.06
CA SER A 52 8.79 -3.90 -8.43
C SER A 52 8.41 -2.46 -8.09
N VAL A 53 7.72 -1.78 -9.00
CA VAL A 53 6.99 -0.56 -8.68
C VAL A 53 6.01 -0.88 -7.55
N GLY A 54 6.25 -0.36 -6.36
CA GLY A 54 5.45 -0.63 -5.16
C GLY A 54 4.45 0.48 -4.95
N THR A 55 3.17 0.15 -4.77
CA THR A 55 2.19 1.13 -4.28
C THR A 55 2.14 1.07 -2.76
N MET A 56 2.27 2.21 -2.11
CA MET A 56 2.20 2.35 -0.66
C MET A 56 1.20 3.42 -0.27
N ARG A 57 0.59 3.31 0.91
CA ARG A 57 -0.28 4.35 1.47
C ARG A 57 0.44 5.04 2.62
N CYS A 58 0.46 6.37 2.61
CA CYS A 58 0.98 7.18 3.71
C CYS A 58 -0.09 8.20 4.15
N SER A 59 -0.32 8.34 5.46
CA SER A 59 -1.43 9.12 6.02
C SER A 59 -0.98 9.98 7.21
N SER A 60 -1.28 11.28 7.15
CA SER A 60 -1.24 12.19 8.30
C SER A 60 -2.66 12.28 8.88
N ASP A 61 -2.94 11.46 9.90
CA ASP A 61 -4.30 11.43 10.50
C ASP A 61 -4.50 12.54 11.53
N LEU A 62 -3.44 12.88 12.28
CA LEU A 62 -3.46 13.92 13.32
C LEU A 62 -3.04 15.31 12.79
N GLY A 63 -2.89 15.46 11.48
CA GLY A 63 -2.45 16.73 10.88
C GLY A 63 -0.98 17.06 11.06
N THR A 64 -0.21 16.19 11.71
CA THR A 64 1.24 16.32 11.92
C THR A 64 2.03 15.55 10.88
N ARG A 65 3.31 15.90 10.71
CA ARG A 65 4.20 15.23 9.76
C ARG A 65 4.40 13.77 10.15
N GLN A 66 4.05 12.87 9.24
CA GLN A 66 4.23 11.42 9.35
C GLN A 66 5.17 10.93 8.25
N GLY A 67 6.15 10.11 8.62
CA GLY A 67 7.09 9.48 7.70
C GLY A 67 6.71 8.02 7.43
N CYS A 68 6.78 7.61 6.17
CA CYS A 68 6.61 6.25 5.72
C CYS A 68 7.92 5.77 5.08
N PRO A 69 8.73 4.98 5.80
CA PRO A 69 10.03 4.52 5.33
C PRO A 69 9.89 3.67 4.07
N VAL A 70 10.59 4.07 3.00
CA VAL A 70 10.55 3.37 1.72
C VAL A 70 11.76 3.73 0.87
N ASP A 71 12.17 2.83 0.00
CA ASP A 71 13.21 3.12 -1.00
C ASP A 71 12.67 4.02 -2.11
N THR A 72 13.13 5.27 -2.14
CA THR A 72 12.72 6.31 -3.10
C THR A 72 13.65 6.41 -4.31
N ARG A 73 14.68 5.56 -4.42
CA ARG A 73 15.72 5.64 -5.47
C ARG A 73 15.20 5.48 -6.90
N GLY A 74 14.07 4.81 -7.11
CA GLY A 74 13.40 4.75 -8.40
C GLY A 74 12.34 5.82 -8.62
N GLY A 75 12.28 6.83 -7.75
CA GLY A 75 11.32 7.92 -7.80
C GLY A 75 10.05 7.62 -7.00
N VAL A 76 9.32 8.68 -6.69
CA VAL A 76 8.03 8.63 -5.98
C VAL A 76 7.00 9.45 -6.77
N LYS A 77 5.81 8.89 -6.94
CA LYS A 77 4.69 9.59 -7.59
C LYS A 77 3.44 9.46 -6.74
N LEU A 78 2.71 10.55 -6.55
CA LEU A 78 1.36 10.51 -5.98
C LEU A 78 0.41 9.92 -7.03
N VAL A 79 -0.25 8.82 -6.69
CA VAL A 79 -1.19 8.11 -7.58
C VAL A 79 -2.62 8.46 -7.25
N ARG A 80 -2.95 8.54 -5.96
CA ARG A 80 -4.32 8.78 -5.51
C ARG A 80 -4.34 9.56 -4.20
N GLN A 81 -5.02 10.69 -4.20
CA GLN A 81 -5.36 11.40 -2.97
C GLN A 81 -6.56 10.69 -2.29
N VAL A 82 -6.47 10.53 -0.98
CA VAL A 82 -7.48 9.88 -0.14
C VAL A 82 -8.08 10.85 0.86
N SER A 83 -7.31 11.86 1.29
CA SER A 83 -7.80 12.94 2.14
C SER A 83 -8.59 13.98 1.33
N GLU A 84 -9.49 14.70 2.01
CA GLU A 84 -10.04 15.95 1.48
C GLU A 84 -8.98 17.07 1.51
N SER A 85 -8.12 17.07 2.53
CA SER A 85 -6.94 17.94 2.61
C SER A 85 -6.04 17.73 1.40
N ALA A 86 -5.66 18.84 0.76
CA ALA A 86 -4.86 18.82 -0.46
C ALA A 86 -3.47 18.24 -0.22
N CYS A 87 -3.06 17.32 -1.07
CA CYS A 87 -1.70 16.76 -1.09
C CYS A 87 -0.83 17.49 -2.12
N ARG A 88 -0.04 18.46 -1.67
CA ARG A 88 0.86 19.29 -2.49
C ARG A 88 2.32 18.97 -2.19
N LEU A 89 3.07 18.63 -3.23
CA LEU A 89 4.50 18.34 -3.14
C LEU A 89 5.26 19.53 -2.54
N GLY A 90 6.10 19.28 -1.54
CA GLY A 90 6.88 20.29 -0.84
C GLY A 90 6.10 21.06 0.24
N TYR A 91 4.81 20.81 0.41
CA TYR A 91 3.98 21.45 1.44
C TYR A 91 3.34 20.44 2.38
N SER A 92 2.45 19.58 1.86
CA SER A 92 1.72 18.58 2.65
C SER A 92 2.13 17.15 2.32
N TRP A 93 3.03 16.96 1.36
CA TRP A 93 3.79 15.73 1.23
C TRP A 93 5.11 15.96 0.51
N GLY A 94 6.02 15.01 0.63
CA GLY A 94 7.26 14.97 -0.12
C GLY A 94 7.99 13.65 0.08
N TYR A 95 9.21 13.57 -0.41
CA TYR A 95 10.05 12.40 -0.22
C TYR A 95 11.52 12.79 -0.21
N ASP A 96 12.32 12.02 0.51
CA ASP A 96 13.75 12.16 0.64
C ASP A 96 14.41 10.77 0.67
N ARG A 97 15.65 10.69 1.19
CA ARG A 97 16.40 9.43 1.27
C ARG A 97 15.87 8.50 2.36
N GLU A 98 15.15 9.01 3.34
CA GLU A 98 14.57 8.25 4.45
C GLU A 98 13.20 7.67 4.07
N GLY A 99 12.47 8.35 3.19
CA GLY A 99 11.24 7.83 2.61
C GLY A 99 10.28 8.91 2.14
N VAL A 100 9.00 8.56 2.10
CA VAL A 100 7.90 9.50 1.82
C VAL A 100 7.42 10.09 3.13
N TRP A 101 7.12 11.38 3.15
CA TRP A 101 6.46 12.02 4.29
C TRP A 101 5.16 12.71 3.84
N VAL A 102 4.19 12.76 4.73
CA VAL A 102 2.91 13.46 4.56
C VAL A 102 2.64 14.32 5.78
N ASP A 103 1.94 15.44 5.62
CA ASP A 103 1.71 16.44 6.65
C ASP A 103 0.38 17.18 6.40
N HIS A 104 -0.06 18.02 7.34
CA HIS A 104 -1.25 18.87 7.20
C HIS A 104 -2.53 18.09 6.83
N GLY A 105 -2.65 16.85 7.30
CA GLY A 105 -3.82 16.00 7.04
C GLY A 105 -3.81 15.31 5.66
N CYS A 106 -2.71 15.41 4.90
CA CYS A 106 -2.59 14.71 3.61
C CYS A 106 -2.56 13.19 3.82
N ARG A 107 -3.40 12.49 3.07
CA ARG A 107 -3.45 11.02 3.01
C ARG A 107 -3.52 10.61 1.56
N ALA A 108 -2.55 9.82 1.10
CA ALA A 108 -2.43 9.45 -0.30
C ALA A 108 -1.78 8.09 -0.49
N GLU A 109 -2.01 7.53 -1.68
CA GLU A 109 -1.29 6.40 -2.22
C GLU A 109 -0.19 6.89 -3.16
N PHE A 110 1.00 6.35 -2.94
CA PHE A 110 2.23 6.67 -3.64
C PHE A 110 2.74 5.45 -4.37
N GLU A 111 3.21 5.67 -5.59
CA GLU A 111 3.98 4.71 -6.35
C GLU A 111 5.46 4.99 -6.13
N VAL A 112 6.21 3.97 -5.72
CA VAL A 112 7.65 4.04 -5.52
C VAL A 112 8.36 3.09 -6.47
N GLY A 113 9.33 3.62 -7.21
CA GLY A 113 10.20 2.80 -8.03
C GLY A 113 11.24 2.12 -7.15
N ILE A 114 11.24 0.79 -7.07
CA ILE A 114 12.29 0.05 -6.36
C ILE A 114 13.39 -0.30 -7.37
N ARG A 115 14.51 0.42 -7.34
CA ARG A 115 15.70 0.07 -8.14
C ARG A 115 16.63 -0.83 -7.32
N ARG A 116 16.98 -1.96 -7.91
CA ARG A 116 17.80 -3.01 -7.30
C ARG A 116 19.22 -2.52 -7.04
#